data_AF-A0A2N9GLA3-F1
#
_entry.id   AF-A0A2N9GLA3-F1
#
_cell.length_a   1.000
_cell.length_b   1.000
_cell.length_c   1.000
_cell.angle_alpha   90.00
_cell.angle_beta   90.00
_cell.angle_gamma   90.00
#
_symmetry.space_group_name_H-M   'P 1'
#
loop_
_entity.id
_entity.type
_entity.pdbx_description
1 polymer ?
#
loop_
_entity_poly.entity_id
_entity_poly.type
_entity_poly.pdbx_seq_one_letter_code
_entity_poly.pdbx_strand_id
1 'polypeptide(L)'
;MLKQENQAANIGEPSSRSSLQGVWKAVWSLQAPRKIQSFIWKACNNAIPINKNLFNRGIISCSTCVVCTDEVESISHILWGYTFAQATWEQSNLGHMLSMPVMVKFFDLFKHVAQVGHAREVALFAILAWNLWKHRNNKLHGNSNDTPQGLVYKAEQFKKMYEDSGTRKEDNVAVNQTSTIIPHWTPPTAGTYKLNVAVTLNQSLGKGGLGLLSL
;
A
#
# COMPACT_ATOMS: atom_id res chain seq x y z
N MET A 1 4.99 55.10 -33.55
CA MET A 1 3.51 55.07 -33.58
C MET A 1 3.14 54.00 -34.60
N LEU A 2 2.65 52.78 -34.33
CA LEU A 2 2.16 52.05 -33.16
C LEU A 2 2.48 50.56 -33.42
N LYS A 3 3.00 49.83 -32.43
CA LYS A 3 2.98 48.36 -32.40
C LYS A 3 1.53 47.92 -32.17
N GLN A 4 0.99 47.05 -33.00
CA GLN A 4 -0.20 46.27 -32.66
C GLN A 4 0.27 44.94 -32.05
N GLU A 5 0.05 44.80 -30.75
CA GLU A 5 0.14 43.53 -30.02
C GLU A 5 -1.24 43.15 -29.50
N ASN A 6 -1.47 41.83 -29.50
CA ASN A 6 -2.36 41.05 -28.64
C ASN A 6 -3.88 41.18 -28.78
N GLN A 7 -4.51 40.04 -29.10
CA GLN A 7 -5.17 39.23 -28.06
C GLN A 7 -5.46 37.81 -28.58
N ALA A 8 -4.54 36.88 -28.34
CA ALA A 8 -4.88 35.46 -28.25
C ALA A 8 -5.21 35.18 -26.79
N ALA A 9 -6.50 34.98 -26.50
CA ALA A 9 -6.96 34.57 -25.19
C ALA A 9 -6.40 33.17 -24.87
N ASN A 10 -5.40 33.13 -23.99
CA ASN A 10 -4.86 31.89 -23.44
C ASN A 10 -5.83 31.37 -22.37
N ILE A 11 -6.74 30.47 -22.76
CA ILE A 11 -7.60 29.74 -21.84
C ILE A 11 -6.74 28.64 -21.20
N GLY A 12 -6.23 28.90 -20.00
CA GLY A 12 -5.49 27.92 -19.21
C GLY A 12 -6.40 26.79 -18.70
N GLU A 13 -6.06 25.55 -19.02
CA GLU A 13 -6.80 24.34 -18.62
C GLU A 13 -6.74 24.06 -17.10
N PRO A 14 -7.87 23.75 -16.43
CA PRO A 14 -7.92 23.38 -15.01
C PRO A 14 -7.80 21.86 -14.72
N SER A 15 -7.56 21.01 -15.72
CA SER A 15 -7.77 19.55 -15.64
C SER A 15 -6.72 18.75 -14.85
N SER A 16 -5.49 19.28 -14.64
CA SER A 16 -4.42 18.53 -13.97
C SER A 16 -4.60 18.48 -12.45
N ARG A 17 -5.01 19.59 -11.82
CA ARG A 17 -5.13 19.69 -10.36
C ARG A 17 -6.34 18.94 -9.82
N SER A 18 -7.48 19.00 -10.52
CA SER A 18 -8.71 18.29 -10.14
C SER A 18 -8.55 16.77 -10.23
N SER A 19 -7.88 16.28 -11.28
CA SER A 19 -7.63 14.85 -11.45
C SER A 19 -6.67 14.30 -10.41
N LEU A 20 -5.62 15.04 -10.03
CA LEU A 20 -4.72 14.68 -8.92
C LEU A 20 -5.49 14.58 -7.59
N GLN A 21 -6.34 15.56 -7.28
CA GLN A 21 -7.15 15.54 -6.07
C GLN A 21 -8.10 14.34 -6.03
N GLY A 22 -8.72 13.98 -7.16
CA GLY A 22 -9.57 12.80 -7.27
C GLY A 22 -8.84 11.50 -6.93
N VAL A 23 -7.62 11.32 -7.47
CA VAL A 23 -6.80 10.15 -7.18
C VAL A 23 -6.43 10.07 -5.70
N TRP A 24 -6.02 11.17 -5.08
CA TRP A 24 -5.66 11.16 -3.65
C TRP A 24 -6.87 10.90 -2.75
N LYS A 25 -8.05 11.44 -3.08
CA LYS A 25 -9.29 11.07 -2.39
C LYS A 25 -9.53 9.57 -2.47
N ALA A 26 -9.40 8.98 -3.66
CA ALA A 26 -9.57 7.54 -3.86
C ALA A 26 -8.56 6.70 -3.04
N VAL A 27 -7.29 7.11 -2.98
CA VAL A 27 -6.27 6.42 -2.15
C VAL A 27 -6.65 6.43 -0.67
N TRP A 28 -7.05 7.58 -0.14
CA TRP A 28 -7.37 7.71 1.29
C TRP A 28 -8.73 7.14 1.67
N SER A 29 -9.61 6.90 0.70
CA SER A 29 -10.91 6.24 0.89
C SER A 29 -10.87 4.72 0.65
N LEU A 30 -9.71 4.13 0.35
CA LEU A 30 -9.60 2.67 0.16
C LEU A 30 -10.09 1.93 1.40
N GLN A 31 -10.94 0.93 1.19
CA GLN A 31 -11.37 -0.04 2.22
C GLN A 31 -10.27 -1.06 2.50
N ALA A 32 -9.11 -0.56 2.92
CA ALA A 32 -7.93 -1.32 3.26
C ALA A 32 -7.17 -0.64 4.41
N PRO A 33 -6.33 -1.38 5.17
CA PRO A 33 -5.53 -0.80 6.24
C PRO A 33 -4.68 0.38 5.79
N ARG A 34 -4.40 1.34 6.71
CA ARG A 34 -3.59 2.53 6.43
C ARG A 34 -2.23 2.22 5.78
N LYS A 35 -1.59 1.10 6.14
CA LYS A 35 -0.33 0.67 5.49
C LYS A 35 -0.47 0.45 3.98
N ILE A 36 -1.61 -0.06 3.52
CA ILE A 36 -1.91 -0.28 2.10
C ILE A 36 -2.17 1.07 1.41
N GLN A 37 -2.94 1.97 2.04
CA GLN A 37 -3.17 3.32 1.52
C GLN A 37 -1.85 4.08 1.33
N SER A 38 -0.99 4.08 2.36
CA SER A 38 0.33 4.69 2.30
C SER A 38 1.21 4.06 1.22
N PHE A 39 1.12 2.74 1.02
CA PHE A 39 1.83 2.08 -0.06
C PHE A 39 1.35 2.54 -1.44
N ILE A 40 0.05 2.56 -1.70
CA ILE A 40 -0.50 3.00 -3.00
C ILE A 40 -0.13 4.46 -3.27
N TRP A 41 -0.22 5.32 -2.26
CA TRP A 41 0.24 6.70 -2.38
C TRP A 41 1.73 6.75 -2.78
N LYS A 42 2.60 6.02 -2.09
CA LYS A 42 4.04 5.94 -2.43
C LYS A 42 4.26 5.38 -3.84
N ALA A 43 3.53 4.34 -4.23
CA ALA A 43 3.67 3.72 -5.55
C ALA A 43 3.27 4.68 -6.68
N CYS A 44 2.16 5.41 -6.49
CA CYS A 44 1.71 6.45 -7.41
C CYS A 44 2.71 7.61 -7.54
N ASN A 45 3.45 7.93 -6.47
CA ASN A 45 4.46 8.99 -6.42
C ASN A 45 5.89 8.51 -6.74
N ASN A 46 6.05 7.28 -7.25
CA ASN A 46 7.35 6.67 -7.50
C ASN A 46 8.32 6.67 -6.29
N ALA A 47 7.77 6.45 -5.09
CA ALA A 47 8.48 6.60 -3.81
C ALA A 47 8.64 5.28 -3.02
N ILE A 48 8.35 4.13 -3.63
CA ILE A 48 8.66 2.81 -3.04
C ILE A 48 10.10 2.39 -3.37
N PRO A 49 10.76 1.59 -2.51
CA PRO A 49 12.10 1.10 -2.79
C PRO A 49 12.04 0.01 -3.88
N ILE A 50 12.57 0.35 -5.05
CA ILE A 50 12.80 -0.51 -6.21
C ILE A 50 14.16 -0.15 -6.81
N ASN A 51 14.76 -1.05 -7.58
CA ASN A 51 16.13 -0.89 -8.05
C ASN A 51 16.32 0.36 -8.89
N LYS A 52 15.40 0.74 -9.79
CA LYS A 52 15.49 2.03 -10.50
C LYS A 52 15.56 3.22 -9.55
N ASN A 53 14.74 3.25 -8.50
CA ASN A 53 14.72 4.36 -7.54
C ASN A 53 15.97 4.37 -6.63
N LEU A 54 16.48 3.19 -6.26
CA LEU A 54 17.70 3.07 -5.46
C LEU A 54 18.95 3.43 -6.29
N PHE A 55 18.99 3.01 -7.55
CA PHE A 55 20.04 3.35 -8.51
C PHE A 55 20.09 4.86 -8.75
N ASN A 56 18.94 5.50 -9.00
CA ASN A 56 18.87 6.95 -9.17
C ASN A 56 19.30 7.74 -7.92
N ARG A 57 19.30 7.10 -6.74
CA ARG A 57 19.79 7.68 -5.48
C ARG A 57 21.26 7.33 -5.18
N GLY A 58 21.93 6.61 -6.09
CA GLY A 58 23.31 6.16 -5.90
C GLY A 58 23.49 5.09 -4.81
N ILE A 59 22.43 4.41 -4.39
CA ILE A 59 22.47 3.40 -3.32
C ILE A 59 22.94 2.04 -3.84
N ILE A 60 22.62 1.72 -5.09
CA ILE A 60 23.00 0.47 -5.77
C ILE A 60 23.59 0.76 -7.15
N SER A 61 24.37 -0.17 -7.68
CA SER A 61 25.06 -0.03 -8.97
C SER A 61 24.31 -0.60 -10.17
N CYS A 62 23.21 -1.33 -9.95
CA CYS A 62 22.44 -2.00 -11.01
C CYS A 62 20.94 -1.77 -10.84
N SER A 63 20.27 -1.36 -11.91
CA SER A 63 18.82 -1.11 -11.92
C SER A 63 17.99 -2.30 -12.40
N THR A 64 18.61 -3.42 -12.79
CA THR A 64 17.91 -4.60 -13.31
C THR A 64 16.97 -5.20 -12.27
N CYS A 65 15.82 -5.69 -12.72
CA CYS A 65 14.81 -6.31 -11.88
C CYS A 65 15.32 -7.60 -11.24
N VAL A 66 15.16 -7.72 -9.92
CA VAL A 66 15.62 -8.90 -9.17
C VAL A 66 14.74 -10.13 -9.39
N VAL A 67 13.57 -9.95 -10.01
CA VAL A 67 12.61 -11.02 -10.25
C VAL A 67 12.68 -11.53 -11.68
N CYS A 68 12.70 -10.63 -12.68
CA CYS A 68 12.76 -11.01 -14.08
C CYS A 68 14.18 -11.11 -14.64
N THR A 69 15.17 -10.47 -14.00
CA THR A 69 16.59 -10.45 -14.38
C THR A 69 16.93 -9.87 -15.75
N ASP A 70 15.95 -9.31 -16.47
CA ASP A 70 16.10 -8.90 -17.88
C ASP A 70 15.89 -7.38 -18.08
N GLU A 71 14.86 -6.81 -17.45
CA GLU A 71 14.50 -5.40 -17.64
C GLU A 71 14.91 -4.50 -16.46
N VAL A 72 14.94 -3.19 -16.71
CA VAL A 72 15.07 -2.17 -15.64
C VAL A 72 13.86 -2.20 -14.72
N GLU A 73 14.10 -2.33 -13.42
CA GLU A 73 13.05 -2.46 -12.41
C GLU A 73 12.32 -1.15 -12.15
N SER A 74 11.21 -0.93 -12.84
CA SER A 74 10.28 0.17 -12.56
C SER A 74 9.08 -0.30 -11.72
N ILE A 75 8.33 0.63 -11.12
CA ILE A 75 7.10 0.29 -10.36
C ILE A 75 6.09 -0.38 -11.28
N SER A 76 5.86 0.19 -12.47
CA SER A 76 4.96 -0.41 -13.45
C SER A 76 5.45 -1.79 -13.85
N HIS A 77 6.74 -2.02 -14.04
CA HIS A 77 7.27 -3.35 -14.33
C HIS A 77 6.92 -4.34 -13.21
N ILE A 78 7.27 -4.04 -11.94
CA ILE A 78 7.06 -5.00 -10.84
C ILE A 78 5.60 -5.20 -10.42
N LEU A 79 4.74 -4.18 -10.58
CA LEU A 79 3.36 -4.22 -10.13
C LEU A 79 2.37 -4.52 -11.27
N TRP A 80 2.78 -4.37 -12.53
CA TRP A 80 1.89 -4.47 -13.68
C TRP A 80 2.51 -5.28 -14.82
N GLY A 81 3.59 -4.79 -15.44
CA GLY A 81 4.07 -5.28 -16.74
C GLY A 81 4.85 -6.59 -16.74
N TYR A 82 5.44 -7.02 -15.62
CA TYR A 82 6.21 -8.26 -15.56
C TYR A 82 5.30 -9.50 -15.67
N THR A 83 5.77 -10.57 -16.32
CA THR A 83 5.01 -11.79 -16.61
C THR A 83 4.36 -12.42 -15.39
N PHE A 84 5.06 -12.47 -14.24
CA PHE A 84 4.46 -12.98 -13.00
C PHE A 84 3.35 -12.07 -12.48
N ALA A 85 3.50 -10.75 -12.60
CA ALA A 85 2.47 -9.80 -12.21
C ALA A 85 1.24 -9.95 -13.10
N GLN A 86 1.41 -10.01 -14.43
CA GLN A 86 0.34 -10.27 -15.39
C GLN A 86 -0.41 -11.58 -15.06
N ALA A 87 0.30 -12.69 -14.88
CA ALA A 87 -0.32 -13.96 -14.49
C ALA A 87 -1.09 -13.87 -13.16
N THR A 88 -0.62 -13.04 -12.22
CA THR A 88 -1.32 -12.80 -10.94
C THR A 88 -2.60 -12.00 -11.15
N TRP A 89 -2.58 -11.00 -12.02
CA TRP A 89 -3.75 -10.20 -12.36
C TRP A 89 -4.80 -11.01 -13.14
N GLU A 90 -4.38 -11.84 -14.09
CA GLU A 90 -5.25 -12.74 -14.86
C GLU A 90 -5.97 -13.77 -13.99
N GLN A 91 -5.32 -14.22 -12.91
CA GLN A 91 -5.90 -15.15 -11.94
C GLN A 91 -6.81 -14.46 -10.91
N SER A 92 -6.87 -13.13 -10.93
CA SER A 92 -7.78 -12.35 -10.10
C SER A 92 -9.11 -12.10 -10.82
N ASN A 93 -10.16 -11.79 -10.07
CA ASN A 93 -11.44 -11.35 -10.63
C ASN A 93 -11.45 -9.88 -11.12
N LEU A 94 -10.28 -9.24 -11.21
CA LEU A 94 -10.13 -7.82 -11.54
C LEU A 94 -9.88 -7.56 -13.03
N GLY A 95 -9.78 -8.60 -13.87
CA GLY A 95 -9.37 -8.48 -15.27
C GLY A 95 -10.14 -7.45 -16.09
N HIS A 96 -11.43 -7.25 -15.80
CA HIS A 96 -12.28 -6.27 -16.48
C HIS A 96 -11.86 -4.81 -16.28
N MET A 97 -11.09 -4.49 -15.24
CA MET A 97 -10.57 -3.13 -14.97
C MET A 97 -9.13 -2.93 -15.46
N LEU A 98 -8.51 -3.98 -16.00
CA LEU A 98 -7.07 -4.06 -16.23
C LEU A 98 -6.73 -4.03 -17.72
N SER A 99 -7.48 -3.26 -18.51
CA SER A 99 -7.31 -3.13 -19.96
C SER A 99 -6.26 -2.10 -20.40
N MET A 100 -5.38 -1.68 -19.48
CA MET A 100 -4.37 -0.66 -19.75
C MET A 100 -3.08 -1.27 -20.35
N PRO A 101 -2.35 -0.56 -21.23
CA PRO A 101 -1.06 -1.04 -21.73
C PRO A 101 -0.06 -1.33 -20.60
N VAL A 102 0.79 -2.36 -20.74
CA VAL A 102 1.79 -2.76 -19.72
C VAL A 102 2.80 -1.66 -19.37
N MET A 103 3.06 -0.74 -20.31
CA MET A 103 4.01 0.37 -20.14
C MET A 103 3.41 1.61 -19.46
N VAL A 104 2.13 1.56 -19.06
CA VAL A 104 1.47 2.67 -18.39
C VAL A 104 2.13 2.98 -17.04
N LYS A 105 2.20 4.25 -16.64
CA LYS A 105 2.64 4.61 -15.28
C LYS A 105 1.64 4.06 -14.26
N PHE A 106 2.15 3.58 -13.13
CA PHE A 106 1.29 3.05 -12.06
C PHE A 106 0.24 4.07 -11.58
N PHE A 107 0.55 5.36 -11.57
CA PHE A 107 -0.42 6.42 -11.27
C PHE A 107 -1.63 6.38 -12.21
N ASP A 108 -1.38 6.29 -13.52
CA ASP A 108 -2.44 6.29 -14.53
C ASP A 108 -3.25 4.99 -14.50
N LEU A 109 -2.60 3.85 -14.21
CA LEU A 109 -3.27 2.57 -13.96
C LEU A 109 -4.21 2.67 -12.75
N PHE A 110 -3.70 3.13 -11.59
CA PHE A 110 -4.52 3.26 -10.40
C PHE A 110 -5.66 4.26 -10.60
N LYS A 111 -5.41 5.38 -11.29
CA LYS A 111 -6.43 6.35 -11.66
C LYS A 111 -7.55 5.69 -12.47
N HIS A 112 -7.21 4.89 -13.48
CA HIS A 112 -8.20 4.15 -14.28
C HIS A 112 -9.01 3.19 -13.40
N VAL A 113 -8.33 2.33 -12.62
CA VAL A 113 -8.99 1.37 -11.71
C VAL A 113 -9.92 2.07 -10.72
N ALA A 114 -9.50 3.20 -10.15
CA ALA A 114 -10.33 3.99 -9.23
C ALA A 114 -11.55 4.66 -9.89
N GLN A 115 -11.54 4.83 -11.21
CA GLN A 115 -12.65 5.40 -11.97
C GLN A 115 -13.68 4.35 -12.40
N VAL A 116 -13.22 3.13 -12.74
CA VAL A 116 -14.08 2.08 -13.29
C VAL A 116 -14.54 1.06 -12.24
N GLY A 117 -13.74 0.87 -11.18
CA GLY A 117 -13.97 -0.17 -10.18
C GLY A 117 -14.86 0.24 -9.02
N HIS A 118 -15.59 -0.71 -8.46
CA HIS A 118 -16.28 -0.53 -7.19
C HIS A 118 -15.29 -0.51 -6.02
N ALA A 119 -15.67 0.12 -4.90
CA ALA A 119 -14.78 0.33 -3.75
C ALA A 119 -14.11 -0.97 -3.23
N ARG A 120 -14.83 -2.10 -3.27
CA ARG A 120 -14.29 -3.42 -2.89
C ARG A 120 -13.22 -3.92 -3.85
N GLU A 121 -13.39 -3.69 -5.14
CA GLU A 121 -12.47 -4.12 -6.20
C GLU A 121 -11.21 -3.25 -6.20
N VAL A 122 -11.37 -1.93 -6.04
CA VAL A 122 -10.24 -1.00 -5.89
C VAL A 122 -9.42 -1.35 -4.64
N ALA A 123 -10.06 -1.75 -3.54
CA ALA A 123 -9.38 -2.23 -2.35
C ALA A 123 -8.62 -3.54 -2.60
N LEU A 124 -9.23 -4.51 -3.31
CA LEU A 124 -8.57 -5.76 -3.67
C LEU A 124 -7.37 -5.54 -4.60
N PHE A 125 -7.51 -4.65 -5.59
CA PHE A 125 -6.41 -4.20 -6.46
C PHE A 125 -5.25 -3.65 -5.62
N ALA A 126 -5.53 -2.76 -4.68
CA ALA A 126 -4.51 -2.16 -3.83
C ALA A 126 -3.76 -3.19 -2.96
N ILE A 127 -4.50 -4.17 -2.40
CA ILE A 127 -3.93 -5.24 -1.59
C ILE A 127 -3.09 -6.20 -2.46
N LEU A 128 -3.54 -6.52 -3.68
CA LEU A 128 -2.83 -7.40 -4.58
C LEU A 128 -1.53 -6.75 -5.10
N ALA A 129 -1.57 -5.45 -5.43
CA ALA A 129 -0.37 -4.67 -5.76
C ALA A 129 0.65 -4.67 -4.59
N TRP A 130 0.18 -4.56 -3.35
CA TRP A 130 1.03 -4.68 -2.17
C TRP A 130 1.65 -6.08 -2.03
N ASN A 131 0.88 -7.14 -2.32
CA ASN A 131 1.38 -8.51 -2.31
C ASN A 131 2.45 -8.75 -3.39
N LEU A 132 2.29 -8.19 -4.59
CA LEU A 132 3.30 -8.22 -5.65
C LEU A 132 4.61 -7.53 -5.21
N TRP A 133 4.51 -6.36 -4.60
CA TRP A 133 5.68 -5.68 -4.05
C TRP A 133 6.39 -6.50 -2.96
N LYS A 134 5.63 -7.10 -2.03
CA LYS A 134 6.19 -8.02 -1.02
C LYS A 134 6.82 -9.25 -1.65
N HIS A 135 6.20 -9.84 -2.67
CA HIS A 135 6.74 -10.99 -3.39
C HIS A 135 8.13 -10.66 -3.95
N ARG A 136 8.27 -9.51 -4.63
CA ARG A 136 9.55 -9.00 -5.13
C ARG A 136 10.57 -8.85 -4.01
N ASN A 137 10.19 -8.26 -2.87
CA ASN A 137 11.12 -8.11 -1.74
C ASN A 137 11.52 -9.45 -1.14
N ASN A 138 10.58 -10.40 -1.03
CA ASN A 138 10.89 -11.74 -0.55
C ASN A 138 11.84 -12.47 -1.51
N LYS A 139 11.68 -12.30 -2.83
CA LYS A 139 12.62 -12.83 -3.83
C LYS A 139 14.03 -12.25 -3.66
N LEU A 140 14.15 -10.94 -3.41
CA LEU A 140 15.44 -10.31 -3.10
C LEU A 140 16.15 -10.94 -1.90
N HIS A 141 15.39 -11.39 -0.89
CA HIS A 141 15.92 -12.02 0.33
C HIS A 141 15.96 -13.56 0.27
N GLY A 142 15.73 -14.18 -0.90
CA GLY A 142 15.74 -15.64 -1.06
C GLY A 142 14.55 -16.40 -0.43
N ASN A 143 13.48 -15.70 -0.08
CA ASN A 143 12.39 -16.21 0.76
C ASN A 143 11.03 -16.35 0.04
N SER A 144 11.01 -16.56 -1.28
CA SER A 144 9.74 -16.56 -2.03
C SER A 144 9.55 -17.78 -2.91
N ASN A 145 8.54 -18.58 -2.55
CA ASN A 145 7.95 -19.66 -3.34
C ASN A 145 6.48 -19.36 -3.69
N ASP A 146 6.10 -18.07 -3.70
CA ASP A 146 4.72 -17.69 -3.99
C ASP A 146 4.39 -17.95 -5.46
N THR A 147 3.22 -18.52 -5.69
CA THR A 147 2.61 -18.64 -7.02
C THR A 147 1.65 -17.46 -7.26
N PRO A 148 1.33 -17.14 -8.53
CA PRO A 148 0.33 -16.11 -8.86
C PRO A 148 -1.01 -16.34 -8.13
N GLN A 149 -1.59 -17.54 -8.24
CA GLN A 149 -2.82 -17.92 -7.52
C GLN A 149 -2.68 -17.74 -6.00
N GLY A 150 -1.52 -18.09 -5.45
CA GLY A 150 -1.23 -17.94 -4.03
C GLY A 150 -1.25 -16.48 -3.58
N LEU A 151 -0.77 -15.55 -4.40
CA LEU A 151 -0.84 -14.11 -4.11
C LEU A 151 -2.27 -13.56 -4.18
N VAL A 152 -3.06 -14.02 -5.16
CA VAL A 152 -4.50 -13.68 -5.28
C VAL A 152 -5.23 -14.15 -4.03
N TYR A 153 -5.08 -15.43 -3.67
CA TYR A 153 -5.68 -16.00 -2.47
C TYR A 153 -5.27 -15.23 -1.21
N LYS A 154 -3.98 -14.91 -1.04
CA LYS A 154 -3.50 -14.09 0.09
C LYS A 154 -4.14 -12.71 0.12
N ALA A 155 -4.38 -12.09 -1.03
CA ALA A 155 -5.02 -10.78 -1.11
C ALA A 155 -6.50 -10.84 -0.69
N GLU A 156 -7.23 -11.85 -1.17
CA GLU A 156 -8.62 -12.10 -0.81
C GLU A 156 -8.79 -12.40 0.68
N GLN A 157 -7.94 -13.28 1.25
CA GLN A 157 -7.96 -13.58 2.68
C GLN A 157 -7.64 -12.33 3.52
N PHE A 158 -6.64 -11.55 3.11
CA PHE A 158 -6.28 -10.32 3.81
C PHE A 158 -7.42 -9.29 3.77
N LYS A 159 -8.09 -9.16 2.62
CA LYS A 159 -9.25 -8.28 2.47
C LYS A 159 -10.40 -8.73 3.37
N LYS A 160 -10.74 -10.02 3.35
CA LYS A 160 -11.78 -10.60 4.19
C LYS A 160 -11.51 -10.36 5.67
N MET A 161 -10.28 -10.64 6.14
CA MET A 161 -9.88 -10.37 7.52
C MET A 161 -10.03 -8.89 7.91
N TYR A 162 -9.72 -7.97 7.00
CA TYR A 162 -9.89 -6.54 7.24
C TYR A 162 -11.38 -6.15 7.33
N GLU A 163 -12.22 -6.66 6.43
CA GLU A 163 -13.66 -6.44 6.46
C GLU A 163 -14.28 -7.00 7.75
N ASP A 164 -13.92 -8.22 8.14
CA ASP A 164 -14.38 -8.88 9.36
C ASP A 164 -13.93 -8.13 10.63
N SER A 165 -12.75 -7.50 10.61
CA SER A 165 -12.27 -6.68 11.72
C SER A 165 -13.04 -5.37 11.89
N GLY A 166 -13.63 -4.84 10.81
CA GLY A 166 -14.47 -3.65 10.83
C GLY A 166 -15.94 -3.93 11.16
N THR A 167 -16.40 -5.16 10.96
CA THR A 167 -17.78 -5.60 11.30
C THR A 167 -17.91 -6.13 12.71
N ARG A 168 -16.79 -6.41 13.40
CA ARG A 168 -16.75 -6.53 14.85
C ARG A 168 -17.11 -5.16 15.41
N LYS A 169 -18.43 -4.86 15.47
CA LYS A 169 -18.97 -3.93 16.45
C LYS A 169 -18.23 -4.26 17.73
N GLU A 170 -17.67 -3.25 18.38
CA GLU A 170 -17.36 -3.40 19.79
C GLU A 170 -18.64 -3.92 20.41
N ASP A 171 -18.69 -5.24 20.66
CA ASP A 171 -19.62 -5.76 21.64
C ASP A 171 -19.27 -4.90 22.84
N ASN A 172 -20.21 -4.03 23.20
CA ASN A 172 -20.21 -3.36 24.48
C ASN A 172 -20.32 -4.49 25.51
N VAL A 173 -19.24 -5.24 25.69
CA VAL A 173 -18.95 -5.90 26.95
C VAL A 173 -18.92 -4.72 27.88
N ALA A 174 -20.04 -4.53 28.58
CA ALA A 174 -20.13 -3.60 29.68
C ALA A 174 -18.90 -3.88 30.54
N VAL A 175 -17.87 -3.06 30.36
CA VAL A 175 -16.76 -3.00 31.28
C VAL A 175 -17.45 -2.49 32.53
N ASN A 176 -17.75 -3.40 33.45
CA ASN A 176 -18.03 -3.04 34.81
C ASN A 176 -16.90 -2.10 35.20
N GLN A 177 -17.23 -0.80 35.31
CA GLN A 177 -16.31 0.23 35.72
C GLN A 177 -15.93 -0.08 37.17
N THR A 178 -15.00 -1.02 37.36
CA THR A 178 -14.12 -0.96 38.52
C THR A 178 -13.26 0.26 38.26
N SER A 179 -13.44 1.27 39.10
CA SER A 179 -12.67 2.52 39.13
C SER A 179 -11.20 2.22 38.89
N THR A 180 -10.76 2.35 37.64
CA THR A 180 -9.38 2.11 37.26
C THR A 180 -8.65 3.37 37.64
N ILE A 181 -8.00 3.32 38.79
CA ILE A 181 -6.99 4.28 39.21
C ILE A 181 -6.04 4.42 38.03
N ILE A 182 -6.09 5.55 37.32
CA ILE A 182 -5.11 5.88 36.28
C ILE A 182 -3.80 6.09 37.02
N PRO A 183 -2.79 5.19 36.91
CA PRO A 183 -1.54 5.39 37.61
C PRO A 183 -0.79 6.50 36.89
N HIS A 184 -0.70 7.67 37.51
CA HIS A 184 0.22 8.72 37.07
C HIS A 184 1.64 8.17 37.12
N TRP A 185 2.43 8.42 36.06
CA TRP A 185 3.80 7.93 35.98
C TRP A 185 4.70 8.69 36.94
N THR A 186 5.48 7.97 37.74
CA THR A 186 6.59 8.53 38.53
C THR A 186 7.92 7.94 38.06
N PRO A 187 9.01 8.74 38.03
CA PRO A 187 10.34 8.24 37.72
C PRO A 187 10.81 7.27 38.81
N PRO A 188 11.54 6.20 38.44
CA PRO A 188 12.12 5.27 39.41
C PRO A 188 13.21 5.95 40.25
N THR A 189 13.37 5.49 41.49
CA THR A 189 14.40 5.97 42.41
C THR A 189 15.81 5.75 41.83
N ALA A 190 16.75 6.63 42.16
CA ALA A 190 18.15 6.51 41.72
C ALA A 190 18.70 5.11 42.01
N GLY A 191 19.26 4.46 40.98
CA GLY A 191 19.76 3.08 41.05
C GLY A 191 18.75 2.00 40.64
N THR A 192 17.51 2.35 40.25
CA THR A 192 16.50 1.40 39.78
C THR A 192 16.01 1.71 38.36
N TYR A 193 15.65 0.66 37.62
CA TYR A 193 15.11 0.77 36.26
C TYR A 193 13.66 0.29 36.23
N LYS A 194 12.78 1.01 35.53
CA LYS A 194 11.38 0.64 35.30
C LYS A 194 11.19 0.22 33.85
N LEU A 195 10.81 -1.04 33.63
CA LEU A 195 10.48 -1.57 32.31
C LEU A 195 8.97 -1.65 32.14
N ASN A 196 8.42 -0.94 31.16
CA ASN A 196 7.01 -1.07 30.80
C ASN A 196 6.87 -2.10 29.66
N VAL A 197 6.14 -3.18 29.92
CA VAL A 197 5.89 -4.25 28.94
C VAL A 197 4.43 -4.22 28.54
N ALA A 198 4.16 -4.02 27.25
CA ALA A 198 2.83 -4.18 26.69
C ALA A 198 2.69 -5.57 26.07
N VAL A 199 1.64 -6.29 26.45
CA VAL A 199 1.33 -7.63 25.93
C VAL A 199 0.05 -7.55 25.13
N THR A 200 0.07 -8.08 23.91
CA THR A 200 -1.14 -8.32 23.12
C THR A 200 -1.31 -9.81 22.88
N LEU A 201 -2.53 -10.30 23.06
CA LEU A 201 -2.89 -11.70 22.80
C LEU A 201 -4.00 -11.76 21.76
N ASN A 202 -3.78 -12.54 20.71
CA ASN A 202 -4.84 -12.91 19.76
C ASN A 202 -5.21 -14.38 19.99
N GLN A 203 -6.30 -14.59 20.72
CA GLN A 203 -6.79 -15.93 21.08
C GLN A 203 -7.23 -16.75 19.87
N SER A 204 -7.81 -16.12 18.83
CA SER A 204 -8.27 -16.83 17.63
C SER A 204 -7.14 -17.41 16.77
N LEU A 205 -5.93 -16.88 16.88
CA LEU A 205 -4.77 -17.29 16.08
C LEU A 205 -3.67 -17.98 16.91
N GLY A 206 -3.86 -18.13 18.22
CA GLY A 206 -2.83 -18.67 19.13
C GLY A 206 -1.52 -17.88 19.13
N LYS A 207 -1.57 -16.57 18.81
CA LYS A 207 -0.38 -15.72 18.67
C LYS A 207 -0.41 -14.57 19.67
N GLY A 208 0.74 -14.31 20.28
CA GLY A 208 0.99 -13.16 21.15
C GLY A 208 2.07 -12.25 20.57
N GLY A 209 2.01 -10.97 20.92
CA GLY A 209 3.05 -9.98 20.65
C GLY A 209 3.49 -9.31 21.95
N LEU A 210 4.78 -9.07 22.08
CA LEU A 210 5.38 -8.33 23.20
C LEU A 210 5.99 -7.04 22.66
N GLY A 211 5.62 -5.91 23.24
CA GLY A 211 6.19 -4.61 22.96
C GLY A 211 6.87 -4.07 24.21
N LEU A 212 8.11 -3.59 24.05
CA LEU A 212 8.78 -2.80 25.07
C LEU A 212 8.55 -1.33 24.76
N LEU A 213 8.05 -0.58 25.73
CA LEU A 213 7.91 0.86 25.64
C LEU A 213 9.11 1.49 26.36
N SER A 214 10.06 2.04 25.59
CA SER A 214 10.99 3.04 26.12
C SER A 214 10.25 4.38 26.16
N LEU A 215 9.97 4.88 27.36
CA LEU A 215 9.54 6.27 27.58
C LEU A 215 10.77 7.11 27.89
#